data_AF-A0A8T5T4Q8-F1
#
_entry.id   AF-A0A8T5T4Q8-F1
#
_cell.length_a   1.000
_cell.length_b   1.000
_cell.length_c   1.000
_cell.angle_alpha   90.00
_cell.angle_beta   90.00
_cell.angle_gamma   90.00
#
_symmetry.space_group_name_H-M   'P 1'
#
loop_
_entity.id
_entity.type
_entity.pdbx_description
1 polymer ?
#
loop_
_entity_poly.entity_id
_entity_poly.type
_entity_poly.pdbx_seq_one_letter_code
_entity_poly.pdbx_strand_id
1 'polypeptide(L)' 'MSYITADKKDSSEKPHFRRRSIKETLTVCPKCFSTTKMTPGLFISASYTCSNHECGWVGTLGIEVDRQEYMEFLEKQAR' A
#
# COMPACT_ATOMS: atom_id res chain seq x y z
N MET A 1 -5.43 -15.34 56.40
CA MET A 1 -4.32 -15.75 55.53
C MET A 1 -4.68 -17.07 54.87
N SER A 2 -5.10 -17.02 53.59
CA SER A 2 -5.19 -18.18 52.70
C SER A 2 -4.93 -17.67 51.28
N TYR A 3 -3.86 -18.17 50.66
CA TYR A 3 -3.33 -17.73 49.38
C TYR A 3 -3.94 -18.55 48.25
N ILE A 4 -4.47 -17.88 47.22
CA ILE A 4 -4.90 -18.52 45.99
C ILE A 4 -3.68 -18.59 45.07
N THR A 5 -3.15 -19.79 44.87
CA THR A 5 -2.19 -20.08 43.81
C THR A 5 -2.89 -19.96 42.46
N ALA A 6 -2.57 -18.89 41.72
CA ALA A 6 -3.00 -18.75 40.34
C ALA A 6 -2.18 -19.73 39.47
N ASP A 7 -2.84 -20.78 39.03
CA ASP A 7 -2.35 -21.70 38.01
C ASP A 7 -1.97 -20.92 36.73
N LYS A 8 -0.68 -20.98 36.42
CA LYS A 8 -0.11 -20.68 35.11
C LYS A 8 -0.83 -21.53 34.05
N LYS A 9 -1.76 -20.94 33.32
CA LYS A 9 -2.12 -21.42 31.98
C LYS A 9 -1.47 -20.51 30.96
N ASP A 10 -0.25 -20.90 30.60
CA ASP A 10 0.49 -20.45 29.42
C ASP A 10 -0.32 -20.85 28.17
N SER A 11 -1.37 -20.09 27.86
CA SER A 11 -1.88 -20.05 26.50
C SER A 11 -1.00 -19.07 25.75
N SER A 12 0.04 -19.62 25.15
CA SER A 12 0.73 -19.04 24.00
C SER A 12 -0.28 -18.91 22.85
N GLU A 13 -1.23 -17.99 23.01
CA GLU A 13 -2.07 -17.49 21.96
C GLU A 13 -1.12 -16.63 21.12
N LYS A 14 -0.56 -17.25 20.07
CA LYS A 14 0.13 -16.52 19.00
C LYS A 14 -0.69 -15.27 18.74
N PRO A 15 -0.11 -14.05 18.78
CA PRO A 15 -0.86 -12.88 18.43
C PRO A 15 -1.34 -13.11 17.01
N HIS A 16 -2.64 -13.38 16.84
CA HIS A 16 -3.31 -13.18 15.59
C HIS A 16 -3.10 -11.70 15.33
N PHE A 17 -2.04 -11.41 14.57
CA PHE A 17 -1.81 -10.15 13.93
C PHE A 17 -3.05 -10.00 13.06
N ARG A 18 -4.11 -9.40 13.64
CA ARG A 18 -5.15 -8.75 12.88
C ARG A 18 -4.33 -7.89 11.95
N ARG A 19 -4.21 -8.32 10.69
CA ARG A 19 -3.65 -7.51 9.62
C ARG A 19 -4.46 -6.23 9.75
N ARG A 20 -3.88 -5.21 10.39
CA ARG A 20 -4.36 -3.85 10.18
C ARG A 20 -4.36 -3.79 8.67
N SER A 21 -5.53 -3.62 8.06
CA SER A 21 -5.60 -3.24 6.67
C SER A 21 -4.74 -1.99 6.59
N ILE A 22 -3.47 -2.17 6.25
CA ILE A 22 -2.61 -1.10 5.80
C ILE A 22 -3.42 -0.63 4.61
N LYS A 23 -4.01 0.56 4.69
CA LYS A 23 -4.63 1.17 3.52
C LYS A 23 -3.52 1.20 2.49
N GLU A 24 -3.58 0.26 1.55
CA GLU A 24 -2.59 0.14 0.50
C GLU A 24 -2.85 1.33 -0.41
N THR A 25 -2.01 2.35 -0.32
CA THR A 25 -2.03 3.46 -1.25
C THR A 25 -1.20 3.09 -2.48
N LEU A 26 -1.68 3.51 -3.65
CA LEU A 26 -0.98 3.37 -4.92
C LEU A 26 -0.62 4.75 -5.43
N THR A 27 0.58 4.87 -6.00
CA THR A 27 0.99 6.08 -6.70
C THR A 27 0.64 5.96 -8.18
N VAL A 28 -0.16 6.90 -8.68
CA VAL A 28 -0.60 6.98 -10.08
C VAL A 28 -0.05 8.23 -10.77
N CYS A 29 -0.01 8.18 -12.09
CA CYS A 29 0.50 9.26 -12.92
C CYS A 29 -0.51 10.42 -12.97
N PRO A 30 -0.10 11.67 -12.75
CA PRO A 30 -1.01 12.82 -12.78
C PRO A 30 -1.57 13.13 -14.18
N LYS A 31 -0.96 12.62 -15.25
CA LYS A 31 -1.40 12.88 -16.63
C LYS A 31 -2.46 11.90 -17.12
N CYS A 32 -2.23 10.61 -16.95
CA CYS A 32 -3.06 9.55 -17.53
C CYS A 32 -3.68 8.63 -16.47
N PHE A 33 -3.48 8.92 -15.18
CA PHE A 33 -3.94 8.10 -14.06
C PHE A 33 -3.49 6.64 -14.07
N SER A 34 -2.56 6.25 -14.95
CA SER A 34 -1.98 4.91 -14.93
C SER A 34 -1.06 4.74 -13.73
N THR A 35 -0.97 3.50 -13.21
CA THR A 35 -0.06 3.17 -12.11
C THR A 35 1.38 3.56 -12.44
N THR A 36 2.08 4.11 -11.45
CA THR A 36 3.51 4.45 -11.59
C THR A 36 4.35 3.40 -10.87
N LYS A 37 5.56 3.19 -11.39
CA LYS A 37 6.59 2.39 -10.74
C LYS A 37 7.60 3.34 -10.13
N MET A 38 7.80 3.21 -8.82
CA MET A 38 8.89 3.89 -8.13
C MET A 38 10.19 3.19 -8.49
N THR A 39 11.10 3.91 -9.13
CA THR A 39 12.47 3.48 -9.38
C THR A 39 13.33 4.02 -8.24
N PRO A 40 13.86 3.15 -7.36
CA PRO A 40 14.79 3.59 -6.33
C PRO A 40 16.07 4.09 -7.00
N GLY A 41 16.32 5.40 -6.93
CA GLY A 41 17.58 5.99 -7.37
C GLY A 41 18.71 5.63 -6.42
N LEU A 42 19.90 5.39 -6.97
CA LEU A 42 21.12 5.07 -6.20
C LEU A 42 21.57 6.21 -5.25
N PHE A 43 21.03 7.43 -5.40
CA PHE A 43 21.59 8.64 -4.77
C PHE A 43 20.53 9.66 -4.28
N ILE A 44 19.49 9.25 -3.55
CA ILE A 44 18.57 10.15 -2.78
C ILE A 44 17.31 10.63 -3.52
N SER A 45 17.19 10.42 -4.84
CA SER A 45 15.95 10.76 -5.58
C SER A 45 15.24 9.50 -6.05
N ALA A 46 14.15 9.14 -5.38
CA ALA A 46 13.19 8.19 -5.95
C ALA A 46 12.49 8.87 -7.14
N SER A 47 12.54 8.25 -8.32
CA SER A 47 11.80 8.72 -9.48
C SER A 47 10.62 7.79 -9.73
N TYR A 48 9.47 8.37 -10.09
CA TYR A 48 8.29 7.65 -10.51
C TYR A 48 8.23 7.67 -12.02
N THR A 49 8.14 6.48 -12.60
CA THR A 49 7.95 6.29 -14.03
C THR A 49 6.54 5.78 -14.28
N CYS A 50 5.79 6.44 -15.16
CA CYS A 50 4.47 5.97 -15.55
C CYS A 50 4.55 4.59 -16.22
N SER A 51 3.63 3.68 -15.89
CA SER A 51 3.56 2.37 -16.56
C SER A 51 3.04 2.46 -18.00
N ASN A 52 2.36 3.56 -18.35
CA ASN A 52 1.89 3.78 -19.71
C ASN A 52 2.98 4.49 -20.55
N HIS A 53 3.57 3.74 -21.49
CA HIS A 53 4.61 4.24 -22.39
C HIS A 53 4.11 5.34 -23.34
N GLU A 54 2.83 5.37 -23.69
CA GLU A 54 2.26 6.42 -24.54
C GLU A 54 2.20 7.77 -23.83
N CYS A 55 2.00 7.75 -22.50
CA CYS A 55 2.04 8.95 -21.68
C CYS A 55 3.47 9.46 -21.48
N GLY A 56 4.44 8.55 -21.35
CA GLY A 56 5.87 8.88 -21.23
C GLY A 56 6.22 9.74 -20.01
N TRP A 57 5.33 9.83 -19.02
CA TRP A 57 5.55 10.69 -17.86
C TRP A 57 6.58 10.07 -16.90
N VAL A 58 7.56 10.88 -16.51
CA VAL A 58 8.56 10.58 -15.48
C VAL A 58 8.66 11.80 -14.59
N GLY A 59 8.60 11.59 -13.27
CA GLY A 59 8.68 12.68 -12.31
C GLY A 59 9.05 12.19 -10.93
N THR A 60 9.31 13.11 -10.00
CA THR A 60 9.61 12.78 -8.60
C THR A 60 8.37 12.77 -7.72
N LEU A 61 7.22 13.17 -8.25
CA LEU A 61 5.95 13.31 -7.52
C LEU A 61 4.82 12.65 -8.30
N GLY A 62 4.15 11.66 -7.71
CA GLY A 62 2.91 11.08 -8.24
C GLY A 62 1.72 11.37 -7.33
N ILE A 63 0.52 11.03 -7.79
CA ILE A 63 -0.71 11.17 -6.99
C ILE A 63 -0.90 9.88 -6.20
N GLU A 64 -1.01 9.99 -4.88
CA GLU A 64 -1.36 8.84 -4.04
C GLU A 64 -2.87 8.69 -3.97
N VAL A 65 -3.36 7.51 -4.35
CA VAL A 65 -4.77 7.14 -4.31
C VAL A 65 -4.94 5.85 -3.50
N ASP A 66 -6.12 5.63 -2.93
CA ASP A 66 -6.42 4.36 -2.29
C ASP A 66 -6.52 3.24 -3.34
N ARG A 67 -5.90 2.10 -3.08
CA ARG A 67 -5.91 0.95 -4.00
C ARG A 67 -7.34 0.49 -4.31
N GLN A 68 -8.23 0.53 -3.32
CA GLN A 68 -9.60 0.07 -3.48
C GLN A 68 -10.40 0.98 -4.41
N GLU A 69 -10.28 2.30 -4.22
CA GLU A 69 -10.92 3.31 -5.08
C GLU A 69 -10.37 3.26 -6.52
N TYR A 70 -9.06 3.07 -6.67
CA TYR A 70 -8.44 2.96 -7.99
C TYR A 70 -8.93 1.73 -8.77
N MET A 71 -9.08 0.58 -8.11
CA MET A 71 -9.62 -0.63 -8.74
C MET A 71 -11.08 -0.42 -9.17
N GLU A 72 -11.91 0.19 -8.31
CA GLU A 72 -13.30 0.50 -8.64
C GLU A 72 -13.40 1.49 -9.83
N PHE A 73 -12.50 2.47 -9.91
CA PHE A 73 -12.40 3.39 -11.05
C PHE A 73 -12.08 2.65 -12.35
N LEU A 74 -11.11 1.73 -12.33
CA LEU A 74 -10.75 0.92 -13.49
C LEU A 74 -11.91 0.03 -13.95
N GLU A 75 -12.63 -0.61 -13.03
CA GLU A 75 -13.80 -1.42 -13.34
C GLU A 75 -14.93 -0.60 -13.97
N LYS A 76 -15.13 0.64 -13.52
CA LYS A 76 -16.12 1.56 -14.10
C LYS A 76 -15.75 2.02 -15.51
N GLN A 77 -14.46 2.24 -15.81
CA GLN A 77 -14.02 2.65 -17.15
C GLN A 77 -14.00 1.52 -18.17
N ALA A 78 -13.97 0.26 -17.73
CA ALA A 78 -13.99 -0.91 -18.61
C ALA A 78 -15.39 -1.30 -19.11
N ARG A 79 -16.44 -0.62 -18.63
CA ARG A 79 -17.84 -0.75 -19.09
C ARG A 79 -18.22 0.37 -20.05
#